data_AF-A0AAJ6VAW3-F1
#
_entry.id   AF-A0AAJ6VAW3-F1
#
_cell.length_a   1.000
_cell.length_b   1.000
_cell.length_c   1.000
_cell.angle_alpha   90.00
_cell.angle_beta   90.00
_cell.angle_gamma   90.00
#
_symmetry.space_group_name_H-M   'P 1'
#
loop_
_entity.id
_entity.type
_entity.pdbx_description
1 polymer ?
#
loop_
_entity_poly.entity_id
_entity_poly.type
_entity_poly.pdbx_seq_one_letter_code
_entity_poly.pdbx_strand_id
1 'polypeptide(L)'
;MSSVNLVVMVVGLLVLAQQSFQMSLRNPVAETNNCKIDFTRLGLVLTSDTNEKALQDSGLFTPDAETPYVDIAGRRFHIGTLNARYIVYVKIGGNSVNAAIAVQILLNRFRIHGIIHFGSAGSLDKKSIVPGDVSVPLAVAFTGAWDWKKFGSTEGKLIFGEFNYPVNGENLLASIDYDIIKLFSEGQSPQVVFWLPSTISWYRAATQVLQDLELSQCYDGVCLPSKPKIVFGTKGSSSDSYIKNKAYGDFLHKAFNVSTADQESAAVAWTSLSNGKPFIVIRGASNVPGEASSGSQISYLASYNAFLDAPKFIESIPTPRLACE
;
A
#
# COMPACT_ATOMS: atom_id res chain seq x y z
N MET A 1 18.77 25.27 -70.56
CA MET A 1 18.32 26.06 -69.40
C MET A 1 18.01 25.10 -68.29
N SER A 2 18.53 25.41 -67.11
CA SER A 2 18.75 24.49 -65.98
C SER A 2 17.48 24.21 -65.16
N SER A 3 17.42 22.98 -64.67
CA SER A 3 16.77 22.44 -63.46
C SER A 3 16.03 23.38 -62.49
N VAL A 4 14.83 22.96 -62.09
CA VAL A 4 14.30 23.18 -60.73
C VAL A 4 13.81 21.84 -60.19
N ASN A 5 14.62 21.22 -59.32
CA ASN A 5 14.21 20.08 -58.51
C ASN A 5 13.50 20.62 -57.26
N LEU A 6 12.26 20.20 -57.08
CA LEU A 6 11.48 20.45 -55.86
C LEU A 6 11.94 19.45 -54.79
N VAL A 7 12.75 19.89 -53.83
CA VAL A 7 13.11 19.08 -52.65
C VAL A 7 11.99 19.23 -51.63
N VAL A 8 11.19 18.17 -51.46
CA VAL A 8 10.25 18.04 -50.35
C VAL A 8 11.03 17.55 -49.13
N MET A 9 11.22 18.43 -48.15
CA MET A 9 11.85 18.11 -46.87
C MET A 9 10.82 17.42 -45.97
N VAL A 10 10.85 16.09 -45.90
CA VAL A 10 10.11 15.33 -44.88
C VAL A 10 10.92 15.36 -43.60
N VAL A 11 10.57 16.27 -42.68
CA VAL A 11 11.10 16.26 -41.32
C VAL A 11 10.44 15.11 -40.57
N GLY A 12 11.14 13.98 -40.47
CA GLY A 12 10.74 12.84 -39.66
C GLY A 12 10.79 13.21 -38.17
N LEU A 13 9.61 13.21 -37.53
CA LEU A 13 9.48 13.15 -36.08
C LEU A 13 10.06 11.81 -35.60
N LEU A 14 11.31 11.83 -35.14
CA LEU A 14 11.89 10.76 -34.33
C LEU A 14 11.21 10.77 -32.96
N VAL A 15 10.08 10.06 -32.86
CA VAL A 15 9.56 9.62 -31.57
C VAL A 15 10.58 8.62 -31.03
N LEU A 16 11.35 9.03 -30.02
CA LEU A 16 12.12 8.12 -29.18
C LEU A 16 11.13 7.24 -28.41
N ALA A 17 10.61 6.21 -29.05
CA ALA A 17 9.95 5.12 -28.38
C ALA A 17 11.00 4.45 -27.50
N GLN A 18 10.95 4.70 -26.19
CA GLN A 18 11.64 3.85 -25.22
C GLN A 18 11.09 2.44 -25.44
N GLN A 19 11.90 1.57 -26.06
CA GLN A 19 11.55 0.17 -26.21
C GLN A 19 11.46 -0.43 -24.81
N SER A 20 10.24 -0.56 -24.30
CA SER A 20 9.98 -1.37 -23.12
C SER A 20 10.20 -2.82 -23.51
N PHE A 21 11.35 -3.38 -23.10
CA PHE A 21 11.55 -4.83 -23.17
C PHE A 21 10.56 -5.48 -22.20
N GLN A 22 9.39 -5.92 -22.71
CA GLN A 22 8.54 -6.83 -21.96
C GLN A 22 9.28 -8.16 -21.84
N MET A 23 9.88 -8.40 -20.67
CA MET A 23 10.53 -9.67 -20.40
C MET A 23 9.52 -10.81 -20.28
N SER A 24 9.92 -11.96 -20.80
CA SER A 24 9.22 -13.25 -20.70
C SER A 24 8.76 -13.55 -19.28
N LEU A 25 7.64 -14.26 -19.14
CA LEU A 25 7.09 -14.77 -17.87
C LEU A 25 7.97 -15.85 -17.20
N ARG A 26 9.23 -16.01 -17.59
CA ARG A 26 10.22 -16.81 -16.87
C ARG A 26 10.92 -15.93 -15.82
N ASN A 27 11.23 -16.51 -14.68
CA ASN A 27 11.79 -15.80 -13.53
C ASN A 27 13.02 -14.96 -13.93
N PRO A 28 12.98 -13.62 -13.86
CA PRO A 28 14.11 -12.78 -14.28
C PRO A 28 15.34 -12.94 -13.38
N VAL A 29 15.19 -13.62 -12.23
CA VAL A 29 16.28 -13.92 -11.28
C VAL A 29 16.56 -15.43 -11.17
N ALA A 30 15.83 -16.29 -11.89
CA ALA A 30 16.14 -17.72 -11.93
C ALA A 30 16.79 -18.07 -13.26
N GLU A 31 18.09 -17.82 -13.37
CA GLU A 31 19.04 -18.66 -14.13
C GLU A 31 20.44 -18.03 -14.06
N THR A 32 21.16 -18.32 -12.97
CA THR A 32 22.57 -18.70 -13.06
C THR A 32 22.80 -19.80 -12.03
N ASN A 33 22.83 -21.05 -12.48
CA ASN A 33 23.26 -22.21 -11.70
C ASN A 33 24.76 -22.11 -11.40
N ASN A 34 25.13 -21.22 -10.49
CA ASN A 34 26.39 -21.25 -9.76
C ASN A 34 26.07 -20.84 -8.33
N CYS A 35 26.08 -21.84 -7.43
CA CYS A 35 25.77 -21.73 -6.01
C CYS A 35 26.34 -20.43 -5.39
N LYS A 36 25.44 -19.49 -5.12
CA LYS A 36 25.63 -18.36 -4.20
C LYS A 36 24.46 -18.46 -3.22
N ILE A 37 24.76 -18.41 -1.93
CA ILE A 37 23.79 -18.36 -0.83
C ILE A 37 22.57 -17.54 -1.27
N ASP A 38 21.40 -18.17 -1.26
CA ASP A 38 20.20 -17.53 -1.77
C ASP A 38 19.58 -16.64 -0.68
N PHE A 39 19.80 -15.34 -0.81
CA PHE A 39 19.25 -14.36 0.10
C PHE A 39 17.79 -14.10 -0.27
N THR A 40 16.90 -14.38 0.68
CA THR A 40 15.51 -13.93 0.55
C THR A 40 15.46 -12.40 0.64
N ARG A 41 14.63 -11.77 -0.20
CA ARG A 41 14.46 -10.31 -0.23
C ARG A 41 13.19 -9.89 0.50
N LEU A 42 13.12 -8.67 1.03
CA LEU A 42 11.86 -8.08 1.48
C LEU A 42 11.23 -7.28 0.35
N GLY A 43 9.91 -7.39 0.19
CA GLY A 43 9.15 -6.61 -0.78
C GLY A 43 8.57 -5.37 -0.12
N LEU A 44 8.84 -4.19 -0.66
CA LEU A 44 8.28 -2.93 -0.19
C LEU A 44 7.25 -2.42 -1.20
N VAL A 45 6.03 -2.14 -0.75
CA VAL A 45 4.95 -1.65 -1.60
C VAL A 45 4.63 -0.21 -1.21
N LEU A 46 4.90 0.72 -2.12
CA LEU A 46 4.69 2.15 -1.95
C LEU A 46 3.52 2.63 -2.80
N THR A 47 2.67 3.50 -2.28
CA THR A 47 1.43 3.90 -2.97
C THR A 47 1.63 5.07 -3.92
N SER A 48 2.35 6.11 -3.51
CA SER A 48 2.46 7.38 -4.25
C SER A 48 3.89 7.88 -4.43
N ASP A 49 4.06 8.90 -5.28
CA ASP A 49 5.33 9.61 -5.46
C ASP A 49 5.87 10.18 -4.14
N THR A 50 4.97 10.62 -3.26
CA THR A 50 5.33 11.12 -1.92
C THR A 50 6.02 10.03 -1.08
N ASN A 51 5.57 8.77 -1.19
CA ASN A 51 6.17 7.66 -0.44
C ASN A 51 7.53 7.25 -1.02
N GLU A 52 7.63 7.23 -2.35
CA GLU A 52 8.91 6.97 -3.03
C GLU A 52 9.92 8.07 -2.73
N LYS A 53 9.48 9.33 -2.72
CA LYS A 53 10.32 10.47 -2.31
C LYS A 53 10.79 10.33 -0.86
N ALA A 54 9.93 9.93 0.07
CA ALA A 54 10.32 9.71 1.47
C ALA A 54 11.42 8.63 1.61
N LEU A 55 11.30 7.52 0.85
CA LEU A 55 12.34 6.50 0.77
C LEU A 55 13.65 7.08 0.20
N GLN A 56 13.59 7.84 -0.89
CA GLN A 56 14.76 8.42 -1.54
C GLN A 56 15.45 9.47 -0.65
N ASP A 57 14.70 10.39 -0.07
CA ASP A 57 15.19 11.46 0.81
C ASP A 57 15.84 10.91 2.09
N SER A 58 15.49 9.68 2.50
CA SER A 58 16.15 9.03 3.63
C SER A 58 17.63 8.70 3.39
N GLY A 59 18.05 8.55 2.12
CA GLY A 59 19.39 8.10 1.76
C GLY A 59 19.72 6.65 2.18
N LEU A 60 18.74 5.89 2.68
CA LEU A 60 18.96 4.53 3.21
C LEU A 60 18.90 3.44 2.14
N PHE A 61 18.29 3.72 0.99
CA PHE A 61 18.23 2.78 -0.11
C PHE A 61 19.42 2.94 -1.03
N THR A 62 20.17 1.85 -1.22
CA THR A 62 21.27 1.75 -2.18
C THR A 62 20.83 0.85 -3.32
N PRO A 63 20.68 1.37 -4.55
CA PRO A 63 20.37 0.55 -5.73
C PRO A 63 21.42 -0.53 -5.97
N ASP A 64 21.01 -1.67 -6.51
CA ASP A 64 21.92 -2.69 -7.01
C ASP A 64 22.80 -2.11 -8.15
N ALA A 65 24.08 -2.45 -8.14
CA ALA A 65 25.07 -1.86 -9.05
C ALA A 65 24.91 -2.32 -10.50
N GLU A 66 24.44 -3.55 -10.72
CA GLU A 66 24.30 -4.14 -12.04
C GLU A 66 22.86 -4.01 -12.56
N THR A 67 21.88 -4.29 -11.70
CA THR A 67 20.46 -4.29 -12.05
C THR A 67 19.66 -3.43 -11.05
N PRO A 68 19.74 -2.09 -11.14
CA PRO A 68 19.09 -1.19 -10.17
C PRO A 68 17.56 -1.25 -10.22
N TYR A 69 16.98 -1.67 -11.34
CA TYR A 69 15.55 -1.87 -11.49
C TYR A 69 15.21 -2.79 -12.65
N VAL A 70 13.98 -3.30 -12.63
CA VAL A 70 13.37 -4.05 -13.73
C VAL A 70 11.95 -3.57 -13.95
N ASP A 71 11.55 -3.36 -15.20
CA ASP A 71 10.18 -3.01 -15.56
C ASP A 71 9.38 -4.27 -15.94
N ILE A 72 8.28 -4.56 -15.24
CA ILE A 72 7.40 -5.71 -15.49
C ILE A 72 5.95 -5.24 -15.51
N ALA A 73 5.21 -5.57 -16.57
CA ALA A 73 3.80 -5.19 -16.74
C ALA A 73 3.55 -3.68 -16.51
N GLY A 74 4.45 -2.83 -17.00
CA GLY A 74 4.36 -1.37 -16.88
C GLY A 74 4.69 -0.81 -15.50
N ARG A 75 5.26 -1.60 -14.59
CA ARG A 75 5.66 -1.18 -13.24
C ARG A 75 7.16 -1.37 -13.05
N ARG A 76 7.80 -0.41 -12.39
CA ARG A 76 9.22 -0.46 -12.06
C ARG A 76 9.44 -1.09 -10.69
N PHE A 77 10.19 -2.17 -10.66
CA PHE A 77 10.64 -2.85 -9.46
C PHE A 77 12.10 -2.46 -9.22
N HIS A 78 12.35 -1.64 -8.21
CA HIS A 78 13.69 -1.20 -7.85
C HIS A 78 14.36 -2.24 -6.97
N ILE A 79 15.58 -2.64 -7.32
CA ILE A 79 16.32 -3.71 -6.66
C ILE A 79 17.52 -3.07 -5.97
N GLY A 80 17.78 -3.47 -4.73
CA GLY A 80 18.94 -2.97 -4.00
C GLY A 80 18.95 -3.42 -2.56
N THR A 81 19.51 -2.57 -1.70
CA THR A 81 19.61 -2.80 -0.27
C THR A 81 19.09 -1.62 0.53
N LEU A 82 18.58 -1.89 1.73
CA LEU A 82 18.22 -0.90 2.74
C LEU A 82 18.83 -1.37 4.06
N ASN A 83 19.76 -0.61 4.63
CA ASN A 83 20.59 -1.01 5.79
C ASN A 83 21.17 -2.44 5.63
N ALA A 84 21.83 -2.70 4.49
CA ALA A 84 22.43 -4.00 4.13
C ALA A 84 21.45 -5.19 4.01
N ARG A 85 20.13 -4.97 4.14
CA ARG A 85 19.11 -5.97 3.82
C ARG A 85 18.73 -5.87 2.35
N TYR A 86 18.66 -7.00 1.65
CA TYR A 86 18.20 -7.03 0.27
C TYR A 86 16.70 -6.75 0.19
N ILE A 87 16.33 -5.76 -0.61
CA ILE A 87 14.94 -5.36 -0.80
C ILE A 87 14.62 -5.17 -2.27
N VAL A 88 13.34 -5.33 -2.60
CA VAL A 88 12.76 -4.88 -3.87
C VAL A 88 11.56 -4.02 -3.55
N TYR A 89 11.51 -2.79 -4.06
CA TYR A 89 10.35 -1.93 -3.89
C TYR A 89 9.66 -1.62 -5.21
N VAL A 90 8.37 -1.34 -5.13
CA VAL A 90 7.54 -0.95 -6.27
C VAL A 90 6.56 0.16 -5.84
N LYS A 91 6.44 1.18 -6.70
CA LYS A 91 5.37 2.17 -6.61
C LYS A 91 4.16 1.70 -7.41
N ILE A 92 2.99 1.65 -6.77
CA ILE A 92 1.80 1.02 -7.36
C ILE A 92 0.75 2.00 -7.90
N GLY A 93 0.84 3.29 -7.60
CA GLY A 93 -0.10 4.31 -8.10
C GLY A 93 -1.50 4.23 -7.47
N GLY A 94 -1.62 3.55 -6.33
CA GLY A 94 -2.86 3.37 -5.57
C GLY A 94 -3.81 2.29 -6.12
N ASN A 95 -4.91 2.09 -5.40
CA ASN A 95 -5.98 1.12 -5.69
C ASN A 95 -5.63 -0.37 -5.54
N SER A 96 -6.67 -1.15 -5.26
CA SER A 96 -6.58 -2.57 -4.90
C SER A 96 -6.04 -3.43 -6.05
N VAL A 97 -6.47 -3.15 -7.28
CA VAL A 97 -6.09 -3.91 -8.48
C VAL A 97 -4.59 -3.78 -8.77
N ASN A 98 -4.06 -2.55 -8.70
CA ASN A 98 -2.63 -2.33 -8.91
C ASN A 98 -1.80 -2.96 -7.78
N ALA A 99 -2.26 -2.85 -6.54
CA ALA A 99 -1.62 -3.47 -5.39
C ALA A 99 -1.51 -4.99 -5.57
N ALA A 100 -2.62 -5.67 -5.89
CA ALA A 100 -2.66 -7.11 -6.07
C ALA A 100 -1.72 -7.58 -7.20
N ILE A 101 -1.73 -6.90 -8.35
CA ILE A 101 -0.84 -7.22 -9.48
C ILE A 101 0.63 -7.04 -9.08
N ALA A 102 0.98 -5.91 -8.47
CA ALA A 102 2.35 -5.61 -8.09
C ALA A 102 2.89 -6.58 -7.03
N VAL A 103 2.08 -6.90 -6.01
CA VAL A 103 2.45 -7.88 -4.98
C VAL A 103 2.60 -9.27 -5.58
N GLN A 104 1.69 -9.70 -6.45
CA GLN A 104 1.82 -11.02 -7.07
C GLN A 104 3.09 -11.11 -7.95
N ILE A 105 3.43 -10.04 -8.67
CA ILE A 105 4.69 -9.97 -9.43
C ILE A 105 5.89 -10.01 -8.48
N LEU A 106 5.88 -9.23 -7.38
CA LEU A 106 6.93 -9.25 -6.37
C LEU A 106 7.21 -10.69 -5.91
N LEU A 107 6.16 -11.37 -5.45
CA LEU A 107 6.25 -12.73 -4.91
C LEU A 107 6.72 -13.75 -5.95
N ASN A 108 6.24 -13.65 -7.19
CA ASN A 108 6.59 -14.60 -8.25
C ASN A 108 7.99 -14.40 -8.84
N ARG A 109 8.54 -13.19 -8.82
CA ARG A 109 9.74 -12.83 -9.61
C ARG A 109 11.00 -12.54 -8.81
N PHE A 110 10.87 -12.18 -7.54
CA PHE A 110 12.00 -11.60 -6.78
C PHE A 110 12.39 -12.40 -5.53
N ARG A 111 11.81 -13.59 -5.33
CA ARG A 111 12.07 -14.46 -4.16
C ARG A 111 11.87 -13.70 -2.85
N ILE A 112 10.68 -13.12 -2.71
CA ILE A 112 10.32 -12.30 -1.58
C ILE A 112 9.98 -13.17 -0.36
N HIS A 113 10.57 -12.85 0.80
CA HIS A 113 10.25 -13.45 2.09
C HIS A 113 8.91 -12.98 2.62
N GLY A 114 8.62 -11.68 2.50
CA GLY A 114 7.37 -11.08 2.93
C GLY A 114 7.25 -9.64 2.46
N ILE A 115 6.07 -9.07 2.68
CA ILE A 115 5.67 -7.76 2.14
C ILE A 115 5.50 -6.74 3.25
N ILE A 116 6.13 -5.58 3.08
CA ILE A 116 5.93 -4.43 3.95
C ILE A 116 5.22 -3.35 3.13
N HIS A 117 4.05 -2.95 3.59
CA HIS A 117 3.25 -1.95 2.90
C HIS A 117 3.32 -0.61 3.63
N PHE A 118 3.95 0.37 2.97
CA PHE A 118 4.03 1.75 3.45
C PHE A 118 3.12 2.65 2.65
N GLY A 119 2.57 3.66 3.30
CA GLY A 119 1.79 4.68 2.62
C GLY A 119 1.09 5.63 3.57
N SER A 120 0.26 6.49 3.01
CA SER A 120 -0.63 7.35 3.78
C SER A 120 -2.04 6.79 3.87
N ALA A 121 -2.76 7.06 4.96
CA ALA A 121 -4.17 6.70 5.11
C ALA A 121 -4.99 7.89 5.65
N GLY A 122 -6.30 7.87 5.42
CA GLY A 122 -7.22 8.79 6.08
C GLY A 122 -7.49 8.34 7.51
N SER A 123 -7.44 9.27 8.46
CA SER A 123 -7.81 9.05 9.85
C SER A 123 -9.34 9.07 10.00
N LEU A 124 -9.91 7.94 10.44
CA LEU A 124 -11.34 7.80 10.74
C LEU A 124 -11.67 7.95 12.22
N ASP A 125 -10.67 7.95 13.10
CA ASP A 125 -10.83 8.17 14.54
C ASP A 125 -9.82 9.17 15.07
N LYS A 126 -10.20 10.45 15.06
CA LYS A 126 -9.37 11.56 15.55
C LYS A 126 -8.99 11.45 17.02
N LYS A 127 -9.65 10.60 17.81
CA LYS A 127 -9.30 10.40 19.23
C LYS A 127 -8.07 9.50 19.38
N SER A 128 -7.93 8.51 18.50
CA SER A 128 -6.80 7.57 18.57
C SER A 128 -5.65 8.01 17.67
N ILE A 129 -5.94 8.46 16.45
CA ILE A 129 -4.95 8.77 15.41
C ILE A 129 -5.27 10.12 14.75
N VAL A 130 -4.27 10.97 14.55
CA VAL A 130 -4.42 12.27 13.88
C VAL A 130 -3.39 12.43 12.77
N PRO A 131 -3.56 13.37 11.83
CA PRO A 131 -2.58 13.58 10.77
C PRO A 131 -1.15 13.72 11.31
N GLY A 132 -0.21 12.98 10.72
CA GLY A 132 1.19 12.88 11.15
C GLY A 132 1.52 11.66 12.01
N ASP A 133 0.53 11.09 12.70
CA ASP A 133 0.68 9.81 13.42
C ASP A 133 0.82 8.64 12.44
N VAL A 134 1.36 7.52 12.93
CA VAL A 134 1.50 6.27 12.17
C VAL A 134 0.64 5.18 12.78
N SER A 135 -0.13 4.49 11.94
CA SER A 135 -0.94 3.33 12.30
C SER A 135 -0.22 2.05 11.92
N VAL A 136 -0.14 1.10 12.86
CA VAL A 136 0.26 -0.29 12.61
C VAL A 136 -0.94 -1.19 12.96
N PRO A 137 -1.81 -1.51 11.99
CA PRO A 137 -3.02 -2.26 12.26
C PRO A 137 -2.75 -3.74 12.56
N LEU A 138 -3.50 -4.29 13.52
CA LEU A 138 -3.57 -5.73 13.79
C LEU A 138 -4.24 -6.49 12.64
N ALA A 139 -5.21 -5.85 11.98
CA ALA A 139 -5.91 -6.42 10.84
C ALA A 139 -6.44 -5.31 9.92
N VAL A 140 -6.59 -5.65 8.66
CA VAL A 140 -7.24 -4.81 7.65
C VAL A 140 -8.42 -5.55 7.03
N ALA A 141 -9.44 -4.83 6.55
CA ALA A 141 -10.59 -5.42 5.86
C ALA A 141 -10.80 -4.74 4.50
N PHE A 142 -11.24 -5.53 3.51
CA PHE A 142 -11.70 -4.96 2.25
C PHE A 142 -13.15 -4.48 2.42
N THR A 143 -13.32 -3.21 2.73
CA THR A 143 -14.63 -2.57 2.96
C THR A 143 -15.22 -1.98 1.67
N GLY A 144 -14.72 -2.43 0.51
CA GLY A 144 -15.19 -2.02 -0.82
C GLY A 144 -16.11 -3.04 -1.48
N ALA A 145 -16.28 -4.23 -0.90
CA ALA A 145 -17.20 -5.25 -1.40
C ALA A 145 -18.59 -5.04 -0.79
N TRP A 146 -19.58 -4.86 -1.66
CA TRP A 146 -20.92 -4.45 -1.28
C TRP A 146 -21.97 -5.31 -1.98
N ASP A 147 -22.97 -5.72 -1.21
CA ASP A 147 -24.17 -6.37 -1.69
C ASP A 147 -25.34 -5.38 -1.62
N TRP A 148 -25.87 -5.03 -2.80
CA TRP A 148 -27.00 -4.11 -2.91
C TRP A 148 -28.30 -4.83 -2.56
N LYS A 149 -29.03 -4.29 -1.59
CA LYS A 149 -30.30 -4.88 -1.20
C LYS A 149 -31.41 -4.39 -2.13
N LYS A 150 -32.41 -5.26 -2.35
CA LYS A 150 -33.59 -4.91 -3.14
C LYS A 150 -34.26 -3.67 -2.54
N PHE A 151 -34.77 -2.79 -3.39
CA PHE A 151 -35.59 -1.66 -2.93
C PHE A 151 -36.73 -2.14 -2.01
N GLY A 152 -36.89 -1.49 -0.86
CA GLY A 152 -37.85 -1.87 0.19
C GLY A 152 -37.38 -3.00 1.12
N SER A 153 -36.15 -3.49 0.99
CA SER A 153 -35.56 -4.45 1.94
C SER A 153 -35.37 -3.82 3.32
N THR A 154 -35.56 -4.62 4.36
CA THR A 154 -35.21 -4.29 5.75
C THR A 154 -33.81 -4.77 6.15
N GLU A 155 -33.10 -5.43 5.23
CA GLU A 155 -31.72 -5.87 5.40
C GLU A 155 -30.73 -4.77 4.98
N GLY A 156 -29.45 -4.92 5.36
CA GLY A 156 -28.39 -3.97 5.02
C GLY A 156 -27.96 -3.10 6.20
N LYS A 157 -26.67 -2.81 6.27
CA LYS A 157 -26.05 -2.07 7.38
C LYS A 157 -25.92 -0.57 7.09
N LEU A 158 -25.71 -0.20 5.83
CA LEU A 158 -25.72 1.20 5.41
C LEU A 158 -27.09 1.50 4.80
N ILE A 159 -27.92 2.26 5.51
CA ILE A 159 -29.25 2.66 5.08
C ILE A 159 -29.16 4.09 4.55
N PHE A 160 -29.27 4.28 3.23
CA PHE A 160 -29.04 5.59 2.60
C PHE A 160 -30.01 6.67 3.08
N GLY A 161 -31.25 6.26 3.39
CA GLY A 161 -32.28 7.16 3.90
C GLY A 161 -31.93 7.88 5.20
N GLU A 162 -31.05 7.28 6.03
CA GLU A 162 -30.55 7.88 7.27
C GLU A 162 -29.55 9.03 7.04
N PHE A 163 -29.09 9.19 5.80
CA PHE A 163 -28.11 10.20 5.39
C PHE A 163 -28.69 11.22 4.41
N ASN A 164 -29.99 11.17 4.12
CA ASN A 164 -30.65 12.18 3.29
C ASN A 164 -30.57 13.56 3.96
N TYR A 165 -30.28 14.59 3.17
CA TYR A 165 -30.25 15.98 3.64
C TYR A 165 -31.25 16.82 2.83
N PRO A 166 -32.03 17.72 3.47
CA PRO A 166 -31.97 18.13 4.87
C PRO A 166 -32.74 17.24 5.85
N VAL A 167 -33.56 16.31 5.35
CA VAL A 167 -34.42 15.47 6.18
C VAL A 167 -34.22 14.01 5.80
N ASN A 168 -34.05 13.16 6.81
CA ASN A 168 -33.97 11.71 6.66
C ASN A 168 -35.29 11.16 6.12
N GLY A 169 -35.24 10.10 5.33
CA GLY A 169 -36.46 9.51 4.78
C GLY A 169 -36.20 8.41 3.76
N GLU A 170 -37.21 8.08 2.98
CA GLU A 170 -37.09 7.07 1.93
C GLU A 170 -36.01 7.45 0.91
N ASN A 171 -35.29 6.45 0.42
CA ASN A 171 -34.24 6.62 -0.57
C ASN A 171 -34.31 5.46 -1.56
N LEU A 172 -34.23 5.74 -2.87
CA LEU A 172 -34.32 4.72 -3.93
C LEU A 172 -33.14 3.72 -3.90
N LEU A 173 -32.00 4.10 -3.34
CA LEU A 173 -30.86 3.20 -3.10
C LEU A 173 -31.12 2.24 -1.93
N ALA A 174 -32.13 2.53 -1.08
CA ALA A 174 -32.52 1.79 0.12
C ALA A 174 -31.34 1.50 1.07
N SER A 175 -30.69 0.34 0.91
CA SER A 175 -29.61 -0.11 1.78
C SER A 175 -28.62 -1.01 1.04
N ILE A 176 -27.38 -1.05 1.56
CA ILE A 176 -26.36 -2.02 1.17
C ILE A 176 -25.80 -2.73 2.42
N ASP A 177 -25.34 -3.98 2.23
CA ASP A 177 -24.56 -4.70 3.24
C ASP A 177 -23.15 -4.98 2.73
N TYR A 178 -22.23 -5.13 3.67
CA TYR A 178 -20.87 -5.51 3.35
C TYR A 178 -20.80 -6.98 3.01
N ASP A 179 -20.13 -7.28 1.91
CA ASP A 179 -19.89 -8.65 1.53
C ASP A 179 -18.73 -9.25 2.33
N ILE A 180 -18.84 -10.53 2.65
CA ILE A 180 -17.77 -11.33 3.25
C ILE A 180 -17.12 -12.14 2.16
N ILE A 181 -15.84 -11.88 1.93
CA ILE A 181 -15.12 -12.38 0.77
C ILE A 181 -14.37 -13.69 1.09
N LYS A 182 -14.12 -14.51 0.07
CA LYS A 182 -13.46 -15.82 0.22
C LYS A 182 -11.96 -15.74 -0.02
N LEU A 183 -11.15 -15.84 1.02
CA LEU A 183 -9.70 -15.95 0.91
C LEU A 183 -9.30 -17.36 0.45
N PHE A 184 -8.48 -17.41 -0.60
CA PHE A 184 -7.84 -18.62 -1.09
C PHE A 184 -6.38 -18.59 -0.66
N SER A 185 -5.93 -19.64 0.02
CA SER A 185 -4.55 -19.75 0.50
C SER A 185 -3.94 -21.06 0.06
N GLU A 186 -2.65 -21.06 -0.22
CA GLU A 186 -1.90 -22.24 -0.63
C GLU A 186 -2.11 -23.41 0.36
N GLY A 187 -2.51 -24.57 -0.16
CA GLY A 187 -2.72 -25.78 0.63
C GLY A 187 -3.93 -25.77 1.57
N GLN A 188 -4.83 -24.77 1.48
CA GLN A 188 -6.00 -24.64 2.36
C GLN A 188 -7.30 -24.57 1.55
N SER A 189 -8.40 -25.05 2.14
CA SER A 189 -9.73 -24.79 1.60
C SER A 189 -10.09 -23.30 1.69
N PRO A 190 -10.89 -22.75 0.76
CA PRO A 190 -11.28 -21.34 0.80
C PRO A 190 -11.98 -20.97 2.11
N GLN A 191 -11.57 -19.85 2.70
CA GLN A 191 -12.11 -19.37 3.99
C GLN A 191 -12.91 -18.09 3.78
N VAL A 192 -14.08 -18.00 4.41
CA VAL A 192 -14.86 -16.76 4.44
C VAL A 192 -14.23 -15.83 5.48
N VAL A 193 -13.78 -14.67 5.04
CA VAL A 193 -13.07 -13.71 5.90
C VAL A 193 -13.63 -12.31 5.72
N PHE A 194 -13.58 -11.55 6.80
CA PHE A 194 -13.78 -10.09 6.78
C PHE A 194 -12.48 -9.38 7.16
N TRP A 195 -11.83 -9.85 8.23
CA TRP A 195 -10.55 -9.34 8.70
C TRP A 195 -9.39 -10.16 8.13
N LEU A 196 -8.39 -9.48 7.61
CA LEU A 196 -7.10 -10.01 7.18
C LEU A 196 -6.08 -9.64 8.25
N PRO A 197 -5.72 -10.58 9.15
CA PRO A 197 -4.81 -10.28 10.25
C PRO A 197 -3.39 -10.08 9.71
N SER A 198 -2.70 -9.06 10.24
CA SER A 198 -1.26 -8.90 10.05
C SER A 198 -0.51 -10.13 10.57
N THR A 199 0.66 -10.42 10.01
CA THR A 199 1.46 -11.56 10.47
C THR A 199 1.88 -11.34 11.92
N ILE A 200 1.44 -12.21 12.83
CA ILE A 200 1.56 -11.97 14.28
C ILE A 200 3.01 -11.82 14.75
N SER A 201 3.95 -12.59 14.17
CA SER A 201 5.38 -12.47 14.51
C SER A 201 5.95 -11.12 14.08
N TRP A 202 5.59 -10.65 12.88
CA TRP A 202 6.01 -9.35 12.36
C TRP A 202 5.36 -8.20 13.14
N TYR A 203 4.06 -8.32 13.47
CA TYR A 203 3.37 -7.34 14.29
C TYR A 203 4.03 -7.20 15.67
N ARG A 204 4.35 -8.31 16.33
CA ARG A 204 5.08 -8.29 17.62
C ARG A 204 6.46 -7.65 17.51
N ALA A 205 7.21 -8.00 16.46
CA ALA A 205 8.52 -7.37 16.20
C ALA A 205 8.37 -5.85 16.02
N ALA A 206 7.39 -5.41 15.22
CA ALA A 206 7.09 -3.99 15.03
C ALA A 206 6.74 -3.29 16.36
N THR A 207 5.86 -3.87 17.19
CA THR A 207 5.55 -3.28 18.50
C THR A 207 6.77 -3.15 19.40
N GLN A 208 7.69 -4.12 19.35
CA GLN A 208 8.88 -4.11 20.18
C GLN A 208 9.92 -3.07 19.73
N VAL A 209 10.15 -2.95 18.42
CA VAL A 209 11.25 -2.12 17.89
C VAL A 209 10.83 -0.68 17.55
N LEU A 210 9.53 -0.43 17.40
CA LEU A 210 9.01 0.87 17.00
C LEU A 210 8.37 1.67 18.15
N GLN A 211 8.04 1.06 19.30
CA GLN A 211 7.35 1.75 20.40
C GLN A 211 8.03 3.06 20.87
N ASP A 212 9.36 3.12 20.83
CA ASP A 212 10.15 4.27 21.31
C ASP A 212 10.72 5.10 20.14
N LEU A 213 10.25 4.86 18.91
CA LEU A 213 10.75 5.59 17.75
C LEU A 213 10.20 7.02 17.74
N GLU A 214 11.11 7.99 17.67
CA GLU A 214 10.75 9.40 17.52
C GLU A 214 10.40 9.71 16.07
N LEU A 215 9.16 10.13 15.87
CA LEU A 215 8.66 10.56 14.57
C LEU A 215 8.97 12.04 14.33
N SER A 216 9.11 12.43 13.05
CA SER A 216 9.33 13.82 12.68
C SER A 216 8.05 14.64 12.88
N GLN A 217 8.15 15.76 13.60
CA GLN A 217 7.04 16.69 13.82
C GLN A 217 6.92 17.76 12.73
N CYS A 218 7.99 18.04 11.99
CA CYS A 218 8.06 19.15 11.07
C CYS A 218 8.67 18.76 9.73
N TYR A 219 8.18 19.39 8.66
CA TYR A 219 8.76 19.29 7.33
C TYR A 219 8.59 20.63 6.60
N ASP A 220 9.67 21.12 6.00
CA ASP A 220 9.68 22.33 5.17
C ASP A 220 9.01 23.55 5.84
N GLY A 221 9.37 23.80 7.10
CA GLY A 221 8.83 24.91 7.90
C GLY A 221 7.39 24.73 8.42
N VAL A 222 6.71 23.64 8.06
CA VAL A 222 5.37 23.30 8.56
C VAL A 222 5.49 22.22 9.63
N CYS A 223 4.92 22.48 10.82
CA CYS A 223 4.94 21.56 11.96
C CYS A 223 3.54 21.11 12.35
N LEU A 224 3.45 19.86 12.83
CA LEU A 224 2.25 19.33 13.46
C LEU A 224 2.01 20.04 14.81
N PRO A 225 0.73 20.23 15.20
CA PRO A 225 0.38 20.89 16.46
C PRO A 225 0.81 20.09 17.70
N SER A 226 1.05 18.78 17.55
CA SER A 226 1.50 17.87 18.61
C SER A 226 2.58 16.93 18.09
N LYS A 227 3.40 16.39 19.00
CA LYS A 227 4.38 15.34 18.65
C LYS A 227 3.63 14.12 18.10
N PRO A 228 3.97 13.66 16.88
CA PRO A 228 3.34 12.47 16.32
C PRO A 228 3.75 11.22 17.06
N LYS A 229 2.89 10.21 17.02
CA LYS A 229 3.09 8.91 17.68
C LYS A 229 2.78 7.74 16.75
N ILE A 230 3.26 6.57 17.12
CA ILE A 230 2.87 5.30 16.51
C ILE A 230 1.72 4.71 17.33
N VAL A 231 0.65 4.29 16.66
CA VAL A 231 -0.54 3.70 17.25
C VAL A 231 -0.64 2.25 16.78
N PHE A 232 -0.37 1.34 17.69
CA PHE A 232 -0.53 -0.09 17.49
C PHE A 232 -1.95 -0.55 17.84
N GLY A 233 -2.34 -1.72 17.36
CA GLY A 233 -3.59 -2.37 17.77
C GLY A 233 -4.83 -1.89 17.02
N THR A 234 -4.65 -0.96 16.08
CA THR A 234 -5.74 -0.42 15.26
C THR A 234 -6.26 -1.44 14.26
N LYS A 235 -7.39 -1.11 13.62
CA LYS A 235 -7.90 -1.82 12.45
C LYS A 235 -7.97 -0.86 11.26
N GLY A 236 -7.65 -1.37 10.08
CA GLY A 236 -7.71 -0.60 8.83
C GLY A 236 -8.89 -1.00 7.96
N SER A 237 -9.56 -0.01 7.38
CA SER A 237 -10.48 -0.17 6.25
C SER A 237 -9.69 0.04 4.95
N SER A 238 -9.99 -0.74 3.93
CA SER A 238 -9.38 -0.59 2.61
C SER A 238 -10.43 -0.79 1.52
N SER A 239 -10.52 0.13 0.57
CA SER A 239 -11.50 0.08 -0.53
C SER A 239 -11.04 0.93 -1.71
N ASP A 240 -11.56 0.71 -2.91
CA ASP A 240 -11.24 1.58 -4.07
C ASP A 240 -11.92 2.96 -4.04
N SER A 241 -12.18 3.48 -2.84
CA SER A 241 -12.76 4.80 -2.58
C SER A 241 -11.84 5.65 -1.73
N TYR A 242 -11.53 6.85 -2.20
CA TYR A 242 -10.86 7.86 -1.37
C TYR A 242 -11.89 8.57 -0.48
N ILE A 243 -11.84 8.31 0.83
CA ILE A 243 -12.89 8.74 1.77
C ILE A 243 -12.74 10.22 2.11
N LYS A 244 -13.55 11.07 1.47
CA LYS A 244 -13.70 12.51 1.82
C LYS A 244 -14.96 12.81 2.60
N ASN A 245 -16.01 12.02 2.43
CA ASN A 245 -17.30 12.26 3.07
C ASN A 245 -17.21 11.91 4.56
N LYS A 246 -17.50 12.88 5.44
CA LYS A 246 -17.44 12.68 6.89
C LYS A 246 -18.41 11.61 7.36
N ALA A 247 -19.67 11.67 6.93
CA ALA A 247 -20.72 10.76 7.39
C ALA A 247 -20.39 9.30 7.06
N TYR A 248 -19.83 9.04 5.87
CA TYR A 248 -19.38 7.71 5.50
C TYR A 248 -18.11 7.26 6.26
N GLY A 249 -17.17 8.17 6.53
CA GLY A 249 -16.03 7.91 7.41
C GLY A 249 -16.46 7.54 8.84
N ASP A 250 -17.40 8.31 9.41
CA ASP A 250 -17.98 8.06 10.73
C ASP A 250 -18.72 6.71 10.76
N PHE A 251 -19.45 6.38 9.69
CA PHE A 251 -20.11 5.09 9.53
C PHE A 251 -19.12 3.93 9.54
N LEU A 252 -18.04 4.00 8.76
CA LEU A 252 -16.99 2.97 8.74
C LEU A 252 -16.39 2.76 10.13
N HIS A 253 -16.04 3.84 10.82
CA HIS A 253 -15.52 3.78 12.18
C HIS A 253 -16.52 3.12 13.14
N LYS A 254 -17.79 3.57 13.13
CA LYS A 254 -18.84 3.02 14.00
C LYS A 254 -19.14 1.54 13.71
N ALA A 255 -19.20 1.16 12.44
CA ALA A 255 -19.56 -0.18 12.02
C ALA A 255 -18.47 -1.23 12.31
N PHE A 256 -17.20 -0.83 12.21
CA PHE A 256 -16.09 -1.79 12.23
C PHE A 256 -14.98 -1.51 13.22
N ASN A 257 -15.07 -0.40 13.93
CA ASN A 257 -14.02 0.08 14.82
C ASN A 257 -12.67 0.21 14.08
N VAL A 258 -12.70 0.74 12.86
CA VAL A 258 -11.50 1.06 12.08
C VAL A 258 -11.00 2.45 12.42
N SER A 259 -9.68 2.60 12.54
CA SER A 259 -9.04 3.90 12.83
C SER A 259 -8.57 4.60 11.57
N THR A 260 -8.30 3.85 10.51
CA THR A 260 -7.77 4.38 9.25
C THR A 260 -8.48 3.79 8.02
N ALA A 261 -8.49 4.53 6.91
CA ALA A 261 -8.92 4.05 5.60
C ALA A 261 -7.88 4.32 4.51
N ASP A 262 -7.62 3.32 3.67
CA ASP A 262 -6.82 3.45 2.45
C ASP A 262 -7.45 2.70 1.26
N GLN A 263 -6.69 2.52 0.17
CA GLN A 263 -7.19 1.87 -1.04
C GLN A 263 -6.40 0.62 -1.46
N GLU A 264 -5.44 0.18 -0.65
CA GLU A 264 -4.48 -0.85 -1.07
C GLU A 264 -4.23 -1.94 -0.03
N SER A 265 -4.29 -1.62 1.27
CA SER A 265 -3.83 -2.52 2.33
C SER A 265 -4.52 -3.87 2.32
N ALA A 266 -5.83 -3.93 2.05
CA ALA A 266 -6.50 -5.21 1.98
C ALA A 266 -6.03 -6.06 0.79
N ALA A 267 -5.75 -5.46 -0.37
CA ALA A 267 -5.22 -6.19 -1.51
C ALA A 267 -3.80 -6.71 -1.24
N VAL A 268 -2.94 -5.89 -0.61
CA VAL A 268 -1.60 -6.33 -0.21
C VAL A 268 -1.67 -7.49 0.78
N ALA A 269 -2.50 -7.37 1.81
CA ALA A 269 -2.73 -8.42 2.81
C ALA A 269 -3.25 -9.70 2.14
N TRP A 270 -4.27 -9.56 1.29
CA TRP A 270 -4.90 -10.67 0.58
C TRP A 270 -3.91 -11.45 -0.28
N THR A 271 -3.18 -10.76 -1.16
CA THR A 271 -2.20 -11.42 -2.04
C THR A 271 -1.08 -12.07 -1.22
N SER A 272 -0.64 -11.44 -0.13
CA SER A 272 0.40 -12.03 0.73
C SER A 272 -0.08 -13.32 1.40
N LEU A 273 -1.25 -13.29 2.04
CA LEU A 273 -1.87 -14.45 2.69
C LEU A 273 -2.13 -15.58 1.71
N SER A 274 -2.64 -15.25 0.51
CA SER A 274 -2.89 -16.24 -0.55
C SER A 274 -1.66 -17.04 -0.95
N ASN A 275 -0.49 -16.40 -0.94
CA ASN A 275 0.80 -16.99 -1.28
C ASN A 275 1.57 -17.50 -0.05
N GLY A 276 0.93 -17.57 1.13
CA GLY A 276 1.57 -18.04 2.37
C GLY A 276 2.73 -17.15 2.84
N LYS A 277 2.75 -15.87 2.46
CA LYS A 277 3.84 -14.94 2.78
C LYS A 277 3.47 -14.02 3.94
N PRO A 278 4.40 -13.78 4.88
CA PRO A 278 4.21 -12.80 5.93
C PRO A 278 4.06 -11.39 5.35
N PHE A 279 3.27 -10.57 6.03
CA PHE A 279 3.09 -9.17 5.70
C PHE A 279 2.82 -8.31 6.93
N ILE A 280 3.08 -7.02 6.78
CA ILE A 280 2.66 -5.98 7.72
C ILE A 280 2.27 -4.71 6.95
N VAL A 281 1.33 -3.96 7.52
CA VAL A 281 0.87 -2.66 7.03
C VAL A 281 1.34 -1.59 8.00
N ILE A 282 1.90 -0.50 7.49
CA ILE A 282 2.34 0.67 8.27
C ILE A 282 1.88 1.92 7.51
N ARG A 283 0.96 2.70 8.09
CA ARG A 283 0.29 3.82 7.39
C ARG A 283 0.36 5.10 8.18
N GLY A 284 0.87 6.17 7.57
CA GLY A 284 0.84 7.51 8.14
C GLY A 284 -0.53 8.16 7.92
N ALA A 285 -1.16 8.68 8.96
CA ALA A 285 -2.39 9.42 8.80
C ALA A 285 -2.12 10.74 8.07
N SER A 286 -2.66 10.95 6.87
CA SER A 286 -2.43 12.16 6.08
C SER A 286 -3.57 13.15 6.15
N ASN A 287 -4.81 12.69 6.26
CA ASN A 287 -6.00 13.54 6.23
C ASN A 287 -7.12 13.02 7.14
N VAL A 288 -8.18 13.81 7.31
CA VAL A 288 -9.41 13.42 8.00
C VAL A 288 -10.60 13.66 7.06
N PRO A 289 -11.51 12.70 6.85
CA PRO A 289 -12.72 12.93 6.05
C PRO A 289 -13.57 14.07 6.60
N GLY A 290 -14.09 14.92 5.71
CA GLY A 290 -14.90 16.09 6.06
C GLY A 290 -14.11 17.35 6.42
N GLU A 291 -12.80 17.26 6.57
CA GLU A 291 -11.94 18.41 6.84
C GLU A 291 -11.30 18.93 5.56
N ALA A 292 -10.80 20.17 5.61
CA ALA A 292 -10.00 20.71 4.53
C ALA A 292 -8.81 19.77 4.25
N SER A 293 -8.40 19.66 2.98
CA SER A 293 -7.23 18.87 2.62
C SER A 293 -6.05 19.34 3.46
N SER A 294 -5.41 18.39 4.13
CA SER A 294 -4.09 18.63 4.69
C SER A 294 -3.15 19.11 3.58
N GLY A 295 -2.30 20.09 3.90
CA GLY A 295 -1.30 20.58 2.95
C GLY A 295 -0.41 19.44 2.46
N SER A 296 0.19 19.61 1.28
CA SER A 296 1.13 18.62 0.72
C SER A 296 2.26 18.27 1.70
N GLN A 297 2.69 19.22 2.52
CA GLN A 297 3.70 19.00 3.57
C GLN A 297 3.25 18.01 4.65
N ILE A 298 2.00 18.07 5.08
CA ILE A 298 1.46 17.16 6.11
C ILE A 298 1.29 15.74 5.52
N SER A 299 0.83 15.66 4.28
CA SER A 299 0.73 14.38 3.57
C SER A 299 2.11 13.74 3.33
N TYR A 300 3.12 14.56 3.04
CA TYR A 300 4.51 14.12 3.00
C TYR A 300 4.99 13.66 4.37
N LEU A 301 4.78 14.45 5.42
CA LEU A 301 5.23 14.12 6.77
C LEU A 301 4.63 12.80 7.27
N ALA A 302 3.35 12.57 7.03
CA ALA A 302 2.70 11.29 7.32
C ALA A 302 3.37 10.12 6.58
N SER A 303 3.64 10.31 5.28
CA SER A 303 4.33 9.32 4.44
C SER A 303 5.76 9.05 4.90
N TYR A 304 6.46 10.11 5.29
CA TYR A 304 7.84 10.06 5.78
C TYR A 304 7.92 9.37 7.14
N ASN A 305 7.04 9.72 8.08
CA ASN A 305 6.95 9.06 9.38
C ASN A 305 6.65 7.56 9.25
N ALA A 306 5.71 7.19 8.36
CA ALA A 306 5.43 5.77 8.10
C ALA A 306 6.64 5.02 7.53
N PHE A 307 7.52 5.72 6.78
CA PHE A 307 8.75 5.14 6.25
C PHE A 307 9.91 5.15 7.26
N LEU A 308 10.02 6.14 8.17
CA LEU A 308 11.05 6.19 9.21
C LEU A 308 11.05 4.94 10.10
N ASP A 309 9.89 4.29 10.23
CA ASP A 309 9.70 3.02 10.92
C ASP A 309 10.38 1.84 10.20
N ALA A 310 10.51 1.93 8.87
CA ALA A 310 10.94 0.85 8.00
C ALA A 310 12.31 0.26 8.36
N PRO A 311 13.39 1.05 8.57
CA PRO A 311 14.72 0.49 8.74
C PRO A 311 14.85 -0.32 10.03
N LYS A 312 14.39 0.22 11.17
CA LYS A 312 14.39 -0.49 12.46
C LYS A 312 13.59 -1.79 12.39
N PHE A 313 12.42 -1.74 11.75
CA PHE A 313 11.60 -2.93 11.57
C PHE A 313 12.28 -3.95 10.63
N ILE A 314 12.78 -3.54 9.48
CA ILE A 314 13.47 -4.38 8.48
C ILE A 314 14.68 -5.08 9.10
N GLU A 315 15.45 -4.40 9.95
CA GLU A 315 16.57 -4.99 10.68
C GLU A 315 16.13 -6.12 11.62
N SER A 316 14.97 -5.95 12.28
CA SER A 316 14.42 -6.90 13.25
C SER A 316 13.89 -8.20 12.64
N ILE A 317 13.59 -8.21 11.34
CA ILE A 317 13.04 -9.39 10.67
C ILE A 317 14.14 -10.42 10.39
N PRO A 318 14.02 -11.65 10.91
CA PRO A 318 14.94 -12.73 10.55
C PRO A 318 14.81 -13.02 9.06
N THR A 319 15.89 -12.89 8.30
CA THR A 319 15.91 -13.29 6.89
C THR A 319 16.49 -14.69 6.80
N PRO A 320 15.71 -15.70 6.37
CA PRO A 320 16.25 -17.04 6.19
C PRO A 320 17.40 -17.02 5.17
N ARG A 321 18.57 -17.51 5.56
CA ARG A 321 19.58 -17.90 4.57
C ARG A 321 19.15 -19.27 4.06
N LEU A 322 18.75 -19.34 2.80
CA LEU A 322 18.51 -20.64 2.18
C LEU A 322 19.88 -21.24 1.88
N ALA A 323 20.19 -22.36 2.52
CA ALA A 323 21.24 -23.24 2.03
C ALA A 323 20.75 -23.77 0.68
N CYS A 324 21.59 -23.67 -0.35
CA CYS A 324 21.31 -24.35 -1.61
C CYS A 324 21.29 -25.86 -1.32
N GLU A 325 20.17 -26.53 -1.59
CA GLU A 325 20.12 -27.99 -1.70
C GLU A 325 20.70 -28.44 -3.04
#